data_AF-A0A9E2U6V6-F1
#
_entry.id   AF-A0A9E2U6V6-F1
#
_cell.length_a   1.000
_cell.length_b   1.000
_cell.length_c   1.000
_cell.angle_alpha   90.00
_cell.angle_beta   90.00
_cell.angle_gamma   90.00
#
_symmetry.space_group_name_H-M   'P 1'
#
loop_
_entity.id
_entity.type
_entity.pdbx_description
1 polymer ?
#
loop_
_entity_poly.entity_id
_entity_poly.type
_entity_poly.pdbx_seq_one_letter_code
_entity_poly.pdbx_strand_id
1 'polypeptide(L)'
;MDEIRPGLWTWTGEHPEWTPEMTWGPEVRSYAVQIEDERYLFDPVEPAPRADGILLTVPWHRRAADDLGIEILDDPPAGIEARPGFFPEERAYWLPQFEAIVLGDAFMDGNAPPFEWANDDPDAPKRLRALLELPFTLVLPTHGDVTDRASFEASIS
;
A
#
# COMPACT_ATOMS: atom_id res chain seq x y z
N MET A 1 -0.50 -5.50 16.07
CA MET A 1 -1.50 -5.13 15.05
C MET A 1 -2.53 -4.26 15.73
N ASP A 2 -2.75 -3.08 15.17
CA ASP A 2 -3.60 -2.02 15.71
C ASP A 2 -4.75 -1.75 14.75
N GLU A 3 -5.95 -1.55 15.28
CA GLU A 3 -7.14 -1.23 14.48
C GLU A 3 -7.19 0.27 14.20
N ILE A 4 -7.23 0.65 12.92
CA ILE A 4 -7.31 2.06 12.49
C ILE A 4 -8.76 2.50 12.36
N ARG A 5 -9.60 1.63 11.78
CA ARG A 5 -11.05 1.75 11.68
C ARG A 5 -11.66 0.36 11.89
N PRO A 6 -12.92 0.22 12.32
CA PRO A 6 -13.56 -1.08 12.47
C PRO A 6 -13.44 -1.91 11.19
N GLY A 7 -12.68 -3.02 11.22
CA GLY A 7 -12.44 -3.84 10.03
C GLY A 7 -11.18 -3.50 9.20
N LEU A 8 -10.36 -2.53 9.63
CA LEU A 8 -9.11 -2.13 8.99
C LEU A 8 -8.00 -2.04 10.03
N TRP A 9 -6.94 -2.82 9.84
CA TRP A 9 -5.82 -2.91 10.77
C TRP A 9 -4.48 -2.63 10.09
N THR A 10 -3.50 -2.27 10.91
CA THR A 10 -2.09 -2.14 10.50
C THR A 10 -1.16 -2.83 11.48
N TRP A 11 0.00 -3.25 10.98
CA TRP A 11 1.14 -3.64 11.79
C TRP A 11 2.43 -3.31 11.05
N THR A 12 3.54 -3.27 11.77
CA THR A 12 4.86 -3.07 11.21
C THR A 12 5.75 -4.28 11.47
N GLY A 13 6.81 -4.39 10.68
CA GLY A 13 7.86 -5.38 10.81
C GLY A 13 9.12 -4.91 10.08
N GLU A 14 10.22 -5.62 10.28
CA GLU A 14 11.49 -5.33 9.61
C GLU A 14 11.45 -5.80 8.16
N HIS A 15 11.88 -4.94 7.23
CA HIS A 15 11.99 -5.29 5.82
C HIS A 15 13.08 -6.36 5.65
N PRO A 16 12.76 -7.53 5.05
CA PRO A 16 13.64 -8.70 5.07
C PRO A 16 14.99 -8.49 4.36
N GLU A 17 15.02 -7.59 3.38
CA GLU A 17 16.22 -7.25 2.62
C GLU A 17 16.88 -5.93 3.07
N TRP A 18 16.41 -5.30 4.15
CA TRP A 18 16.97 -4.04 4.58
C TRP A 18 18.42 -4.18 5.06
N THR A 19 19.22 -3.16 4.79
CA THR A 19 20.59 -3.04 5.31
C THR A 19 20.84 -1.61 5.81
N PRO A 20 21.79 -1.41 6.74
CA PRO A 20 22.15 -0.07 7.22
C PRO A 20 22.67 0.90 6.15
N GLU A 21 22.97 0.42 4.94
CA GLU A 21 23.43 1.24 3.81
C GLU A 21 22.27 1.89 3.04
N MET A 22 21.03 1.42 3.25
CA MET A 22 19.84 1.96 2.60
C MET A 22 19.43 3.31 3.22
N THR A 23 18.85 4.19 2.39
CA THR A 23 18.48 5.56 2.79
C THR A 23 17.14 5.65 3.51
N TRP A 24 16.37 4.57 3.51
CA TRP A 24 15.08 4.41 4.19
C TRP A 24 15.22 3.49 5.41
N GLY A 25 14.34 3.63 6.40
CA GLY A 25 14.42 2.88 7.66
C GLY A 25 14.03 1.40 7.52
N PRO A 26 14.43 0.53 8.46
CA PRO A 26 14.15 -0.91 8.40
C PRO A 26 12.66 -1.25 8.50
N GLU A 27 11.84 -0.35 9.04
CA GLU A 27 10.43 -0.61 9.30
C GLU A 27 9.59 -0.47 8.03
N VAL A 28 8.82 -1.51 7.72
CA VAL A 28 7.74 -1.48 6.73
C VAL A 28 6.42 -1.83 7.37
N ARG A 29 5.35 -1.37 6.74
CA ARG A 29 3.98 -1.46 7.22
C ARG A 29 3.14 -2.30 6.30
N SER A 30 2.26 -3.09 6.91
CA SER A 30 1.26 -3.90 6.24
C SER A 30 -0.13 -3.57 6.76
N TYR A 31 -1.13 -4.01 5.99
CA TYR A 31 -2.53 -3.77 6.30
C TYR A 31 -3.37 -5.01 6.17
N ALA A 32 -4.44 -5.08 6.95
CA ALA A 32 -5.46 -6.09 6.82
C ALA A 32 -6.81 -5.41 6.73
N VAL A 33 -7.67 -5.90 5.84
CA VAL A 33 -9.06 -5.47 5.75
C VAL A 33 -9.99 -6.67 5.89
N GLN A 34 -11.10 -6.45 6.59
CA GLN A 34 -12.21 -7.37 6.66
C GLN A 34 -13.29 -6.90 5.70
N ILE A 35 -13.59 -7.71 4.69
CA ILE A 35 -14.72 -7.49 3.77
C ILE A 35 -15.69 -8.64 4.00
N GLU A 36 -16.89 -8.33 4.49
CA GLU A 36 -17.85 -9.33 4.95
C GLU A 36 -17.17 -10.30 5.94
N ASP A 37 -17.15 -11.60 5.63
CA ASP A 37 -16.56 -12.65 6.48
C ASP A 37 -15.12 -13.02 6.07
N GLU A 38 -14.54 -12.38 5.06
CA GLU A 38 -13.19 -12.65 4.55
C GLU A 38 -12.17 -11.57 4.91
N ARG A 39 -10.91 -11.96 5.07
CA ARG A 39 -9.80 -11.05 5.35
C ARG A 39 -8.76 -11.04 4.24
N TYR A 40 -8.31 -9.86 3.88
CA TYR A 40 -7.28 -9.65 2.87
C TYR A 40 -6.10 -8.86 3.44
N LEU A 41 -4.88 -9.27 3.10
CA LEU A 41 -3.66 -8.57 3.51
C LEU A 41 -3.06 -7.78 2.35
N PHE A 42 -2.47 -6.63 2.68
CA PHE A 42 -1.63 -5.86 1.77
C PHE A 42 -0.17 -5.96 2.20
N ASP A 43 0.67 -6.40 1.27
CA ASP A 43 2.14 -6.49 1.42
C ASP A 43 2.61 -7.03 2.78
N PRO A 44 2.20 -8.25 3.18
CA PRO A 44 2.35 -8.71 4.56
C PRO A 44 3.82 -8.86 4.97
N VAL A 45 4.14 -8.31 6.15
CA VAL A 45 5.37 -8.55 6.91
C VAL A 45 5.08 -9.42 8.13
N GLU A 46 6.09 -10.11 8.66
CA GLU A 46 5.93 -10.89 9.88
C GLU A 46 5.81 -10.00 11.14
N PRO A 47 5.00 -10.42 12.14
CA PRO A 47 4.08 -11.55 12.10
C PRO A 47 2.79 -11.18 11.33
N ALA A 48 2.36 -12.03 10.39
CA ALA A 48 1.14 -11.80 9.62
C ALA A 48 -0.06 -12.56 10.23
N PRO A 49 -1.26 -11.94 10.31
CA PRO A 49 -2.46 -12.64 10.75
C PRO A 49 -2.95 -13.63 9.67
N ARG A 50 -3.79 -14.59 10.06
CA ARG A 50 -4.52 -15.43 9.09
C ARG A 50 -5.39 -14.56 8.19
N ALA A 51 -5.42 -14.86 6.91
CA ALA A 51 -6.23 -14.23 5.89
C ALA A 51 -6.63 -15.23 4.80
N ASP A 52 -7.53 -14.79 3.92
CA ASP A 52 -8.11 -15.55 2.81
C ASP A 52 -7.46 -15.17 1.47
N GLY A 53 -6.77 -14.02 1.40
CA GLY A 53 -5.98 -13.62 0.24
C GLY A 53 -4.97 -12.51 0.54
N ILE A 54 -3.97 -12.38 -0.33
CA ILE A 54 -2.93 -11.34 -0.29
C ILE A 54 -3.02 -10.51 -1.57
N LEU A 55 -2.92 -9.20 -1.43
CA LEU A 55 -2.80 -8.24 -2.51
C LEU A 55 -1.45 -7.53 -2.40
N LEU A 56 -0.67 -7.56 -3.47
CA LEU A 56 0.60 -6.85 -3.52
C LEU A 56 0.41 -5.47 -4.15
N THR A 57 0.99 -4.43 -3.58
CA THR A 57 1.04 -3.10 -4.22
C THR A 57 2.09 -3.07 -5.34
N VAL A 58 3.17 -3.83 -5.21
CA VAL A 58 4.18 -4.06 -6.27
C VAL A 58 4.67 -5.51 -6.24
N PRO A 59 5.11 -6.10 -7.36
CA PRO A 59 5.49 -7.52 -7.41
C PRO A 59 6.61 -7.93 -6.45
N TRP A 60 7.50 -7.01 -6.06
CA TRP A 60 8.61 -7.26 -5.14
C TRP A 60 8.22 -7.12 -3.65
N HIS A 61 6.98 -6.71 -3.32
CA HIS A 61 6.49 -6.68 -1.94
C HIS A 61 6.10 -8.06 -1.39
N ARG A 62 6.58 -9.14 -1.99
CA ARG A 62 6.25 -10.52 -1.56
C ARG A 62 6.55 -10.71 -0.09
N ARG A 63 7.70 -10.25 0.41
CA ARG A 63 8.03 -10.25 1.86
C ARG A 63 7.64 -11.58 2.52
N ALA A 64 6.74 -11.55 3.52
CA ALA A 64 6.28 -12.76 4.20
C ALA A 64 5.29 -13.60 3.35
N ALA A 65 4.67 -13.02 2.31
CA ALA A 65 3.63 -13.68 1.49
C ALA A 65 4.06 -15.06 0.96
N ASP A 66 5.31 -15.21 0.56
CA ASP A 66 5.84 -16.48 0.03
C ASP A 66 5.82 -17.63 1.04
N ASP A 67 5.90 -17.31 2.34
CA ASP A 67 5.99 -18.29 3.42
C ASP A 67 4.63 -18.52 4.13
N LEU A 68 3.61 -17.69 3.86
CA LEU A 68 2.32 -17.77 4.56
C LEU A 68 1.40 -18.88 4.05
N GLY A 69 1.65 -19.41 2.84
CA GLY A 69 0.74 -20.39 2.21
C GLY A 69 -0.66 -19.83 1.93
N ILE A 70 -0.79 -18.51 1.82
CA ILE A 70 -2.01 -17.79 1.46
C ILE A 70 -1.89 -17.38 -0.01
N GLU A 71 -2.99 -17.45 -0.76
CA GLU A 71 -3.01 -17.10 -2.17
C GLU A 71 -2.72 -15.61 -2.38
N ILE A 72 -1.79 -15.30 -3.30
CA ILE A 72 -1.58 -13.93 -3.79
C ILE A 72 -2.52 -13.74 -4.99
N LEU A 73 -3.46 -12.82 -4.86
CA LEU A 73 -4.52 -12.60 -5.83
C LEU A 73 -4.07 -11.63 -6.92
N ASP A 74 -4.27 -12.01 -8.18
CA ASP A 74 -4.08 -11.11 -9.32
C ASP A 74 -5.18 -10.03 -9.36
N ASP A 75 -6.44 -10.40 -9.09
CA ASP A 75 -7.58 -9.50 -9.07
C ASP A 75 -8.10 -9.29 -7.63
N PRO A 76 -8.41 -8.05 -7.22
CA PRO A 76 -8.95 -7.81 -5.91
C PRO A 76 -10.40 -8.32 -5.80
N PRO A 77 -10.82 -8.78 -4.61
CA PRO A 77 -12.20 -9.14 -4.34
C PRO A 77 -13.11 -7.90 -4.42
N ALA A 78 -14.43 -8.12 -4.44
CA ALA A 78 -15.40 -7.04 -4.35
C ALA A 78 -15.17 -6.19 -3.09
N GLY A 79 -15.31 -4.87 -3.20
CA GLY A 79 -15.04 -3.94 -2.09
C GLY A 79 -13.59 -3.45 -1.99
N ILE A 80 -12.68 -3.97 -2.83
CA ILE A 80 -11.31 -3.47 -2.99
C ILE A 80 -11.10 -3.12 -4.47
N GLU A 81 -10.68 -1.89 -4.77
CA GLU A 81 -10.50 -1.43 -6.14
C GLU A 81 -9.02 -1.15 -6.43
N ALA A 82 -8.42 -1.88 -7.37
CA ALA A 82 -7.09 -1.58 -7.84
C ALA A 82 -7.09 -0.35 -8.78
N ARG A 83 -6.14 0.55 -8.55
CA ARG A 83 -5.84 1.72 -9.40
C ARG A 83 -4.38 1.68 -9.82
N PRO A 84 -4.05 2.18 -11.02
CA PRO A 84 -2.65 2.32 -11.43
C PRO A 84 -1.83 3.20 -10.47
N GLY A 85 -0.65 2.73 -10.07
CA GLY A 85 0.31 3.47 -9.25
C GLY A 85 1.29 4.33 -10.05
N PHE A 86 2.40 4.72 -9.42
CA PHE A 86 3.45 5.49 -10.08
C PHE A 86 4.28 4.58 -10.97
N PHE A 87 4.74 3.43 -10.47
CA PHE A 87 5.51 2.48 -11.27
C PHE A 87 4.60 1.62 -12.17
N PRO A 88 5.09 1.12 -13.33
CA PRO A 88 4.26 0.39 -14.29
C PRO A 88 3.52 -0.83 -13.74
N GLU A 89 4.12 -1.54 -12.78
CA GLU A 89 3.56 -2.73 -12.13
C GLU A 89 2.92 -2.41 -10.77
N GLU A 90 2.91 -1.14 -10.38
CA GLU A 90 2.37 -0.73 -9.10
C GLU A 90 0.87 -0.53 -9.13
N ARG A 91 0.23 -0.92 -8.02
CA ARG A 91 -1.19 -0.83 -7.76
C ARG A 91 -1.41 -0.06 -6.46
N ALA A 92 -2.19 1.01 -6.55
CA ALA A 92 -2.84 1.60 -5.39
C ALA A 92 -4.16 0.88 -5.14
N TYR A 93 -4.52 0.58 -3.89
CA TYR A 93 -5.81 -0.04 -3.57
C TYR A 93 -6.73 0.96 -2.88
N TRP A 94 -7.82 1.30 -3.56
CA TRP A 94 -8.91 2.08 -3.01
C TRP A 94 -9.86 1.19 -2.22
N LEU A 95 -10.17 1.62 -1.00
CA LEU A 95 -11.01 0.90 -0.06
C LEU A 95 -12.25 1.75 0.28
N PRO A 96 -13.33 1.69 -0.53
CA PRO A 96 -14.49 2.57 -0.39
C PRO A 96 -15.11 2.57 1.01
N GLN A 97 -15.29 1.38 1.61
CA GLN A 97 -15.89 1.22 2.94
C GLN A 97 -15.10 1.96 4.03
N PHE A 98 -13.79 2.09 3.85
CA PHE A 98 -12.88 2.67 4.84
C PHE A 98 -12.43 4.07 4.48
N GLU A 99 -12.90 4.63 3.35
CA GLU A 99 -12.38 5.87 2.77
C GLU A 99 -10.83 5.94 2.80
N ALA A 100 -10.18 4.81 2.48
CA ALA A 100 -8.74 4.66 2.61
C ALA A 100 -8.08 4.24 1.29
N ILE A 101 -6.85 4.67 1.08
CA ILE A 101 -6.02 4.23 -0.06
C ILE A 101 -4.72 3.60 0.43
N VAL A 102 -4.42 2.40 -0.05
CA VAL A 102 -3.14 1.70 0.19
C VAL A 102 -2.17 2.01 -0.94
N LEU A 103 -0.95 2.43 -0.57
CA LEU A 103 0.11 2.82 -1.49
C LEU A 103 1.39 2.03 -1.21
N GLY A 104 2.02 1.58 -2.29
CA GLY A 104 3.35 0.99 -2.28
C GLY A 104 4.44 2.04 -2.26
N ASP A 105 5.47 1.83 -3.08
CA ASP A 105 6.64 2.71 -3.19
C ASP A 105 6.34 4.07 -3.85
N ALA A 106 5.14 4.27 -4.40
CA ALA A 106 4.64 5.57 -4.89
C ALA A 106 4.42 6.61 -3.78
N PHE A 107 4.50 6.23 -2.51
CA PHE A 107 4.37 7.17 -1.41
C PHE A 107 5.14 6.65 -0.20
N MET A 108 6.37 7.14 -0.04
CA MET A 108 7.31 6.72 1.01
C MET A 108 7.58 7.88 1.96
N ASP A 109 7.49 7.62 3.27
CA ASP A 109 7.79 8.59 4.33
C ASP A 109 7.11 9.95 4.12
N GLY A 110 5.85 9.91 3.68
CA GLY A 110 5.04 11.11 3.42
C GLY A 110 5.30 11.82 2.09
N ASN A 111 6.10 11.24 1.20
CA ASN A 111 6.51 11.87 -0.07
C ASN A 111 6.23 10.97 -1.27
N ALA A 112 5.72 11.56 -2.35
CA ALA A 112 5.65 10.88 -3.64
C ALA A 112 7.03 10.91 -4.35
N PRO A 113 7.29 9.97 -5.27
CA PRO A 113 8.50 9.98 -6.09
C PRO A 113 8.68 11.32 -6.81
N PRO A 114 9.92 11.84 -6.90
CA PRO A 114 10.22 13.01 -7.72
C PRO A 114 9.73 12.80 -9.16
N PHE A 115 9.13 13.82 -9.77
CA PHE A 115 8.68 13.75 -11.17
C PHE A 115 9.80 13.41 -12.16
N GLU A 116 11.05 13.75 -11.82
CA GLU A 116 12.24 13.43 -12.60
C GLU A 116 12.54 11.92 -12.65
N TRP A 117 11.93 11.10 -11.80
CA TRP A 117 12.05 9.64 -11.87
C TRP A 117 11.13 9.02 -12.92
N ALA A 118 10.18 9.79 -13.45
CA ALA A 118 9.22 9.37 -14.47
C ALA A 118 9.78 9.46 -15.91
N ASN A 119 11.10 9.44 -16.11
CA ASN A 119 11.73 9.71 -17.41
C ASN A 119 11.23 8.79 -18.54
N ASP A 120 10.98 7.52 -18.21
CA ASP A 120 10.51 6.52 -19.17
C ASP A 120 8.97 6.37 -19.17
N ASP A 121 8.26 7.08 -18.28
CA ASP A 121 6.80 7.05 -18.16
C ASP A 121 6.24 8.43 -17.78
N PRO A 122 6.03 9.34 -18.74
CA PRO A 122 5.57 10.69 -18.48
C PRO A 122 4.14 10.78 -17.92
N ASP A 123 3.40 9.67 -17.88
CA ASP A 123 2.06 9.60 -17.31
C ASP A 123 2.05 9.18 -15.84
N ALA A 124 3.17 8.69 -15.28
CA ALA A 124 3.27 8.32 -13.86
C ALA A 124 2.80 9.43 -12.89
N PRO A 125 3.21 10.70 -13.07
CA PRO A 125 2.69 11.80 -12.27
C PRO A 125 1.19 12.02 -12.40
N LYS A 126 0.62 11.76 -13.59
CA LYS A 126 -0.81 11.93 -13.84
C LYS A 126 -1.63 10.83 -13.18
N ARG A 127 -1.11 9.60 -13.14
CA ARG A 127 -1.74 8.47 -12.45
C ARG A 127 -1.89 8.74 -10.95
N LEU A 128 -0.84 9.24 -10.30
CA LEU A 128 -0.93 9.65 -8.88
C LEU A 128 -1.94 10.77 -8.66
N ARG A 129 -1.94 11.81 -9.52
CA ARG A 129 -2.93 12.90 -9.42
C ARG A 129 -4.36 12.41 -9.62
N ALA A 130 -4.59 11.45 -10.51
CA ALA A 130 -5.92 10.87 -10.74
C ALA A 130 -6.49 10.18 -9.48
N LEU A 131 -5.64 9.72 -8.55
CA LEU A 131 -6.13 9.16 -7.28
C LEU A 131 -6.92 10.18 -6.47
N LEU A 132 -6.64 11.49 -6.59
CA LEU A 132 -7.38 12.55 -5.90
C LEU A 132 -8.87 12.65 -6.34
N GLU A 133 -9.27 12.01 -7.43
CA GLU A 133 -10.70 11.92 -7.81
C GLU A 133 -11.51 11.04 -6.84
N LEU A 134 -10.82 10.16 -6.09
CA LEU A 134 -11.43 9.26 -5.11
C LEU A 134 -11.63 9.99 -3.78
N PRO A 135 -12.71 9.72 -3.02
CA PRO A 135 -13.02 10.42 -1.77
C PRO A 135 -12.28 9.85 -0.55
N PHE A 136 -11.02 9.41 -0.69
CA PHE A 136 -10.26 8.92 0.46
C PHE A 136 -9.93 10.05 1.45
N THR A 137 -9.97 9.71 2.73
CA THR A 137 -9.53 10.57 3.85
C THR A 137 -8.28 10.02 4.51
N LEU A 138 -8.03 8.70 4.39
CA LEU A 138 -6.92 8.00 5.01
C LEU A 138 -5.93 7.47 3.96
N VAL A 139 -4.63 7.62 4.21
CA VAL A 139 -3.55 7.16 3.34
C VAL A 139 -2.70 6.15 4.10
N LEU A 140 -2.51 4.99 3.49
CA LEU A 140 -1.92 3.80 4.07
C LEU A 140 -0.61 3.46 3.32
N PRO A 141 0.53 4.11 3.65
CA PRO A 141 1.81 3.85 3.01
C PRO A 141 2.46 2.55 3.49
N THR A 142 3.27 1.96 2.62
CA THR A 142 4.19 0.89 3.00
C THR A 142 5.35 1.39 3.87
N HIS A 143 5.88 2.57 3.56
CA HIS A 143 6.99 3.20 4.28
C HIS A 143 6.51 4.42 5.06
N GLY A 144 6.74 4.41 6.36
CA GLY A 144 6.36 5.48 7.28
C GLY A 144 4.99 5.30 7.94
N ASP A 145 4.47 6.41 8.47
CA ASP A 145 3.24 6.41 9.25
C ASP A 145 1.99 6.60 8.39
N VAL A 146 0.89 6.00 8.86
CA VAL A 146 -0.45 6.28 8.34
C VAL A 146 -0.72 7.78 8.38
N THR A 147 -1.22 8.35 7.28
CA THR A 147 -1.41 9.79 7.13
C THR A 147 -2.76 10.11 6.46
N ASP A 148 -2.93 11.35 6.05
CA ASP A 148 -4.16 11.89 5.49
C ASP A 148 -4.03 12.31 4.02
N ARG A 149 -5.20 12.57 3.44
CA ARG A 149 -5.32 13.07 2.07
C ARG A 149 -4.55 14.36 1.83
N ALA A 150 -4.55 15.28 2.79
CA ALA A 150 -3.91 16.59 2.61
C ALA A 150 -2.39 16.44 2.47
N SER A 151 -1.80 15.53 3.25
CA SER A 151 -0.38 15.20 3.19
C SER A 151 -0.02 14.55 1.86
N PHE A 152 -0.85 13.62 1.38
CA PHE A 152 -0.68 13.04 0.04
C PHE A 152 -0.80 14.10 -1.07
N GLU A 153 -1.83 14.94 -1.05
CA GLU A 153 -2.04 16.01 -2.05
C GLU A 153 -0.86 16.99 -2.09
N ALA A 154 -0.33 17.38 -0.92
CA ALA A 154 0.85 18.22 -0.82
C ALA A 154 2.10 17.58 -1.44
N SER A 155 2.23 16.25 -1.36
CA SER A 155 3.39 15.51 -1.88
C SER A 155 3.43 15.37 -3.41
N ILE A 156 2.28 15.48 -4.08
CA ILE A 156 2.14 15.34 -5.55
C ILE A 156 1.80 16.66 -6.25
N SER A 157 1.83 17.76 -5.50
CA SER A 157 1.57 19.12 -6.00
C SER A 157 2.72 19.60 -6.88
#